data_AF-A0A136K6U3-F1
#
_entry.id   AF-A0A136K6U3-F1
#
_cell.length_a   1.000
_cell.length_b   1.000
_cell.length_c   1.000
_cell.angle_alpha   90.00
_cell.angle_beta   90.00
_cell.angle_gamma   90.00
#
_symmetry.space_group_name_H-M   'P 1'
#
loop_
_entity.id
_entity.type
_entity.pdbx_description
1 polymer ?
#
loop_
_entity_poly.entity_id
_entity_poly.type
_entity_poly.pdbx_seq_one_letter_code
_entity_poly.pdbx_strand_id
1 'polypeptide(L)'
;MTLRPAPPNTGIVFVCKTGSDEVLLPASVTNKVPTELCTAISSNGRQVKTIEHVLAALAGMEIDNVYVEVDAGEVPVLDGSASPFVHLIRTVGAIPQSRRQSFVKITQPIEVVDGAKRVRIEPSPTPKITYSIHYDHPMIQTQSYTYAHSAAAFEREISAARTFGFLHEVEALWSRGLGKGGNLDNTVVLSQEGVVNQSGLRFPNEFVRHKVLDLIGDVALLGFPFIGHIVAERSGHAMHTKLVEQILAQRDKWVLITAESAPVAQESRPSLGLLRPAPSLAI
;
A
#
# COMPACT_ATOMS: atom_id res chain seq x y z
N MET A 1 14.94 6.57 7.25
CA MET A 1 13.46 6.56 7.35
C MET A 1 12.99 6.06 8.71
N THR A 2 11.99 6.71 9.31
CA THR A 2 11.39 6.33 10.61
C THR A 2 9.87 6.45 10.54
N LEU A 3 9.14 5.46 11.08
CA LEU A 3 7.68 5.50 11.22
C LEU A 3 7.32 5.94 12.64
N ARG A 4 6.45 6.94 12.77
CA ARG A 4 5.98 7.45 14.07
C ARG A 4 4.45 7.46 14.14
N PRO A 5 3.86 7.05 15.28
CA PRO A 5 2.41 7.18 15.47
C PRO A 5 1.96 8.63 15.26
N ALA A 6 0.80 8.81 14.64
CA ALA A 6 0.18 10.11 14.48
C ALA A 6 -1.22 10.16 15.15
N PRO A 7 -1.69 11.35 15.58
CA PRO A 7 -3.03 11.51 16.14
C PRO A 7 -4.14 11.07 15.17
N PRO A 8 -5.36 10.81 15.67
CA PRO A 8 -6.51 10.49 14.81
C PRO A 8 -6.78 11.58 13.77
N ASN A 9 -7.18 11.17 12.56
CA ASN A 9 -7.47 12.04 11.41
C ASN A 9 -6.24 12.70 10.77
N THR A 10 -5.02 12.28 11.14
CA THR A 10 -3.80 12.77 10.47
C THR A 10 -3.66 12.19 9.06
N GLY A 11 -4.05 10.93 8.86
CA GLY A 11 -3.70 10.18 7.66
C GLY A 11 -2.22 9.79 7.64
N ILE A 12 -1.73 9.43 6.45
CA ILE A 12 -0.31 9.18 6.21
C ILE A 12 0.34 10.49 5.79
N VAL A 13 1.35 10.95 6.54
CA VAL A 13 2.05 12.22 6.27
C VAL A 13 3.55 11.97 6.24
N PHE A 14 4.19 12.25 5.10
CA PHE A 14 5.65 12.23 5.02
C PHE A 14 6.23 13.48 5.67
N VAL A 15 7.35 13.33 6.37
CA VAL A 15 8.08 14.41 7.01
C VAL A 15 9.48 14.42 6.45
N CYS A 16 9.78 15.36 5.56
CA CYS A 16 11.11 15.52 4.99
C CYS A 16 11.93 16.45 5.88
N LYS A 17 13.02 15.93 6.47
CA LYS A 17 13.91 16.70 7.34
C LYS A 17 15.15 17.13 6.60
N THR A 18 15.57 18.38 6.78
CA THR A 18 16.88 18.85 6.30
C THR A 18 17.43 19.88 7.27
N GLY A 19 18.41 19.47 8.07
CA GLY A 19 18.87 20.29 9.19
C GLY A 19 17.75 20.45 10.24
N SER A 20 17.41 21.69 10.59
CA SER A 20 16.31 22.01 11.51
C SER A 20 14.94 22.13 10.83
N ASP A 21 14.88 22.16 9.51
CA ASP A 21 13.63 22.37 8.77
C ASP A 21 12.90 21.04 8.57
N GLU A 22 11.61 21.03 8.89
CA GLU A 22 10.70 19.93 8.65
C GLU A 22 9.58 20.38 7.71
N VAL A 23 9.41 19.67 6.59
CA VAL A 23 8.30 19.90 5.66
C VAL A 23 7.36 18.70 5.71
N LEU A 24 6.08 18.97 5.95
CA LEU A 24 5.01 17.99 5.92
C LEU A 24 4.48 17.83 4.49
N LEU A 25 4.43 16.57 4.03
CA LEU A 25 3.88 16.18 2.74
C LEU A 25 2.78 15.13 2.97
N PRO A 26 1.51 15.54 3.10
CA PRO A 26 0.40 14.61 3.18
C PRO A 26 0.38 13.68 1.96
N ALA A 27 0.24 12.37 2.19
CA ALA A 27 0.09 11.38 1.13
C ALA A 27 -1.29 11.51 0.49
N SER A 28 -1.41 12.45 -0.44
CA SER A 28 -2.64 12.76 -1.17
C SER A 28 -2.33 12.88 -2.64
N VAL A 29 -3.26 12.42 -3.48
CA VAL A 29 -3.12 12.56 -4.94
C VAL A 29 -3.04 14.03 -5.37
N THR A 30 -3.54 14.97 -4.55
CA THR A 30 -3.42 16.42 -4.79
C THR A 30 -1.99 16.93 -4.72
N ASN A 31 -1.13 16.24 -3.97
CA ASN A 31 0.30 16.55 -3.85
C ASN A 31 1.16 15.77 -4.85
N LYS A 32 0.55 14.89 -5.66
CA LYS A 32 1.27 14.09 -6.65
C LYS A 32 2.00 15.00 -7.63
N VAL A 33 3.19 14.56 -8.02
CA VAL A 33 3.93 15.16 -9.13
C VAL A 33 4.27 14.12 -10.19
N PRO A 34 4.38 14.50 -11.48
CA PRO A 34 4.80 13.58 -12.52
C PRO A 34 6.20 13.04 -12.27
N THR A 35 6.34 11.72 -12.40
CA THR A 35 7.62 11.01 -12.30
C THR A 35 7.67 9.88 -13.32
N GLU A 36 8.89 9.53 -13.73
CA GLU A 36 9.15 8.32 -14.50
C GLU A 36 9.34 7.18 -13.49
N LEU A 37 8.67 6.04 -13.73
CA LEU A 37 8.86 4.75 -13.03
C LEU A 37 8.38 4.62 -11.58
N CYS A 38 8.07 5.69 -10.86
CA CYS A 38 7.59 5.63 -9.48
C CYS A 38 6.45 6.62 -9.20
N THR A 39 5.89 6.58 -8.00
CA THR A 39 4.98 7.59 -7.48
C THR A 39 5.73 8.57 -6.57
N ALA A 40 5.45 9.85 -6.74
CA ALA A 40 6.06 10.91 -5.95
C ALA A 40 5.05 11.98 -5.56
N ILE A 41 5.29 12.58 -4.40
CA ILE A 41 4.54 13.73 -3.90
C ILE A 41 5.48 14.91 -3.65
N SER A 42 4.96 16.12 -3.76
CA SER A 42 5.67 17.35 -3.42
C SER A 42 4.81 18.31 -2.63
N SER A 43 5.43 19.08 -1.76
CA SER A 43 4.79 20.17 -1.01
C SER A 43 5.87 21.14 -0.55
N ASN A 44 5.58 22.44 -0.61
CA ASN A 44 6.46 23.51 -0.13
C ASN A 44 7.93 23.37 -0.60
N GLY A 45 8.14 23.08 -1.89
CA GLY A 45 9.47 22.97 -2.50
C GLY A 45 10.25 21.68 -2.15
N ARG A 46 9.66 20.74 -1.41
CA ARG A 46 10.23 19.41 -1.14
C ARG A 46 9.48 18.34 -1.92
N GLN A 47 10.19 17.28 -2.29
CA GLN A 47 9.64 16.13 -2.99
C GLN A 47 10.10 14.84 -2.31
N VAL A 48 9.21 13.86 -2.23
CA VAL A 48 9.53 12.49 -1.82
C VAL A 48 9.08 11.54 -2.92
N LYS A 49 9.99 10.68 -3.37
CA LYS A 49 9.80 9.70 -4.45
C LYS A 49 9.74 8.26 -3.92
N THR A 50 9.23 7.37 -4.77
CA THR A 50 9.24 5.91 -4.54
C THR A 50 8.42 5.53 -3.29
N ILE A 51 7.28 6.23 -3.11
CA ILE A 51 6.43 6.10 -1.91
C ILE A 51 5.50 4.89 -1.97
N GLU A 52 5.30 4.31 -3.15
CA GLU A 52 4.32 3.26 -3.44
C GLU A 52 4.48 2.03 -2.54
N HIS A 53 5.70 1.52 -2.30
CA HIS A 53 5.88 0.30 -1.51
C HIS A 53 5.59 0.53 -0.02
N VAL A 54 6.01 1.67 0.54
CA VAL A 54 5.72 1.99 1.95
C VAL A 54 4.24 2.31 2.13
N LEU A 55 3.61 3.01 1.18
CA LEU A 55 2.16 3.22 1.18
C LEU A 55 1.40 1.90 1.06
N ALA A 56 1.87 0.97 0.23
CA ALA A 56 1.28 -0.36 0.11
C ALA A 56 1.38 -1.13 1.43
N ALA A 57 2.53 -1.07 2.11
CA ALA A 57 2.70 -1.69 3.43
C ALA A 57 1.76 -1.09 4.48
N LEU A 58 1.66 0.24 4.54
CA LEU A 58 0.79 0.95 5.49
C LEU A 58 -0.69 0.65 5.23
N ALA A 59 -1.14 0.77 3.98
CA ALA A 59 -2.53 0.48 3.60
C ALA A 59 -2.86 -1.02 3.75
N GLY A 60 -1.95 -1.89 3.32
CA GLY A 60 -2.08 -3.33 3.42
C GLY A 60 -2.14 -3.83 4.87
N MET A 61 -1.44 -3.17 5.79
CA MET A 61 -1.47 -3.46 7.22
C MET A 61 -2.48 -2.61 8.01
N GLU A 62 -3.39 -1.93 7.31
CA GLU A 62 -4.49 -1.16 7.90
C GLU A 62 -4.03 -0.04 8.87
N ILE A 63 -2.92 0.63 8.54
CA ILE A 63 -2.39 1.78 9.28
C ILE A 63 -2.97 3.09 8.73
N ASP A 64 -3.87 3.71 9.50
CA ASP A 64 -4.54 4.95 9.09
C ASP A 64 -3.71 6.23 9.34
N ASN A 65 -3.03 6.32 10.49
CA ASN A 65 -2.41 7.56 10.97
C ASN A 65 -0.94 7.34 11.34
N VAL A 66 -0.03 7.89 10.53
CA VAL A 66 1.42 7.74 10.73
C VAL A 66 2.19 8.91 10.13
N TYR A 67 3.24 9.34 10.83
CA TYR A 67 4.27 10.20 10.25
C TYR A 67 5.39 9.32 9.69
N VAL A 68 5.72 9.52 8.41
CA VAL A 68 6.80 8.82 7.71
C VAL A 68 7.97 9.78 7.56
N GLU A 69 8.91 9.76 8.50
CA GLU A 69 10.08 10.62 8.48
C GLU A 69 11.12 10.11 7.47
N VAL A 70 11.52 10.96 6.53
CA VAL A 70 12.56 10.70 5.52
C VAL A 70 13.62 11.78 5.57
N ASP A 71 14.87 11.35 5.44
CA ASP A 71 16.09 12.15 5.49
C ASP A 71 16.62 12.53 4.10
N ALA A 72 16.03 11.97 3.04
CA ALA A 72 16.34 12.26 1.65
C ALA A 72 15.05 12.40 0.82
N GLY A 73 15.20 12.77 -0.46
CA GLY A 73 14.08 12.94 -1.39
C GLY A 73 13.47 11.64 -1.93
N GLU A 74 13.82 10.48 -1.36
CA GLU A 74 13.39 9.16 -1.81
C GLU A 74 13.25 8.20 -0.63
N VAL A 75 12.21 7.37 -0.65
CA VAL A 75 12.01 6.28 0.31
C VAL A 75 12.98 5.14 -0.01
N PRO A 76 13.62 4.51 0.99
CA PRO A 76 14.53 3.39 0.73
C PRO A 76 13.82 2.22 0.04
N VAL A 77 14.37 1.72 -1.07
CA VAL A 77 13.81 0.58 -1.81
C VAL A 77 13.87 -0.75 -1.04
N LEU A 78 14.79 -0.85 -0.06
CA LEU A 78 15.05 -2.05 0.73
C LEU A 78 15.31 -3.28 -0.15
N ASP A 79 14.46 -4.30 -0.09
CA ASP A 79 14.57 -5.51 -0.91
C ASP A 79 13.72 -5.47 -2.18
N GLY A 80 13.15 -4.30 -2.52
CA GLY A 80 12.26 -4.12 -3.67
C GLY A 80 10.81 -4.49 -3.43
N SER A 81 10.46 -4.94 -2.23
CA SER A 81 9.10 -5.32 -1.85
C SER A 81 8.59 -4.49 -0.67
N ALA A 82 7.37 -4.76 -0.21
CA ALA A 82 6.80 -4.16 0.99
C ALA A 82 7.12 -4.97 2.27
N SER A 83 7.66 -6.19 2.14
CA SER A 83 7.85 -7.11 3.26
C SER A 83 8.73 -6.56 4.38
N PRO A 84 9.85 -5.86 4.10
CA PRO A 84 10.64 -5.22 5.16
C PRO A 84 9.85 -4.17 5.96
N PHE A 85 8.99 -3.38 5.29
CA PHE A 85 8.12 -2.41 5.98
C PHE A 85 7.06 -3.12 6.82
N VAL A 86 6.44 -4.18 6.30
CA VAL A 86 5.49 -5.02 7.07
C VAL A 86 6.15 -5.59 8.32
N HIS A 87 7.38 -6.09 8.20
CA HIS A 87 8.13 -6.62 9.34
C HIS A 87 8.36 -5.55 10.42
N LEU A 88 8.75 -4.33 10.02
CA LEU A 88 8.90 -3.20 10.94
C LEU A 88 7.59 -2.87 11.66
N ILE A 89 6.49 -2.75 10.91
CA ILE A 89 5.15 -2.47 11.45
C ILE A 89 4.72 -3.55 12.44
N ARG A 90 4.94 -4.83 12.11
CA ARG A 90 4.60 -5.98 12.96
C ARG A 90 5.40 -6.01 14.25
N THR A 91 6.68 -5.65 14.17
CA THR A 91 7.59 -5.65 15.32
C THR A 91 7.20 -4.61 16.35
N VAL A 92 6.76 -3.42 15.90
CA VAL A 92 6.36 -2.33 16.80
C VAL A 92 4.89 -2.39 17.20
N GLY A 93 4.04 -3.00 16.36
CA GLY A 93 2.59 -3.08 16.56
C GLY A 93 1.84 -1.80 16.16
N ALA A 94 0.52 -1.93 16.03
CA ALA A 94 -0.40 -0.83 15.79
C ALA A 94 -1.19 -0.51 17.06
N ILE A 95 -1.51 0.78 17.26
CA ILE A 95 -2.30 1.25 18.41
C ILE A 95 -3.71 1.57 17.92
N PRO A 96 -4.75 0.90 18.41
CA PRO A 96 -6.13 1.26 18.11
C PRO A 96 -6.44 2.68 18.58
N GLN A 97 -7.12 3.46 17.76
CA GLN A 97 -7.57 4.81 18.09
C GLN A 97 -9.09 4.83 18.25
N SER A 98 -9.62 5.72 19.09
CA SER A 98 -11.06 5.85 19.40
C SER A 98 -11.91 6.41 18.25
N ARG A 99 -11.42 6.32 17.01
CA ARG A 99 -12.08 6.80 15.79
C ARG A 99 -12.65 5.61 15.02
N ARG A 100 -13.85 5.77 14.48
CA ARG A 100 -14.41 4.82 13.51
C ARG A 100 -13.77 5.02 12.14
N GLN A 101 -13.29 3.94 11.54
CA GLN A 101 -12.73 3.98 10.20
C GLN A 101 -13.82 4.27 9.17
N SER A 102 -13.53 5.21 8.27
CA SER A 102 -14.41 5.56 7.15
C SER A 102 -13.87 4.98 5.85
N PHE A 103 -14.77 4.53 4.99
CA PHE A 103 -14.48 3.88 3.72
C PHE A 103 -15.17 4.60 2.57
N VAL A 104 -14.49 4.72 1.45
CA VAL A 104 -15.09 5.13 0.17
C VAL A 104 -15.77 3.92 -0.45
N LYS A 105 -17.11 3.84 -0.32
CA LYS A 105 -17.93 2.77 -0.90
C LYS A 105 -18.34 3.15 -2.31
N ILE A 106 -17.91 2.38 -3.29
CA ILE A 106 -18.23 2.61 -4.71
C ILE A 106 -19.67 2.16 -4.99
N THR A 107 -20.48 3.05 -5.58
CA THR A 107 -21.88 2.81 -5.92
C THR A 107 -22.10 2.70 -7.43
N GLN A 108 -21.18 3.26 -8.24
CA GLN A 108 -21.19 3.13 -9.69
C GLN A 108 -19.76 2.98 -10.26
N PRO A 109 -19.59 2.36 -11.45
CA PRO A 109 -18.26 2.22 -12.06
C PRO A 109 -17.59 3.56 -12.41
N ILE A 110 -16.28 3.62 -12.17
CA ILE A 110 -15.38 4.71 -12.56
C ILE A 110 -14.21 4.09 -13.31
N GLU A 111 -13.91 4.60 -14.51
CA GLU A 111 -12.91 4.00 -15.41
C GLU A 111 -11.98 5.04 -16.01
N VAL A 112 -10.73 4.64 -16.19
CA VAL A 112 -9.69 5.37 -16.93
C VAL A 112 -9.14 4.44 -18.01
N VAL A 113 -9.09 4.93 -19.25
CA VAL A 113 -8.55 4.22 -20.42
C VAL A 113 -7.46 5.08 -21.08
N ASP A 114 -6.38 4.43 -21.50
CA ASP A 114 -5.30 5.01 -22.30
C ASP A 114 -4.78 3.97 -23.29
N GLY A 115 -5.24 4.06 -24.54
CA GLY A 115 -4.97 3.06 -25.57
C GLY A 115 -5.44 1.66 -25.14
N ALA A 116 -4.50 0.72 -25.04
CA ALA A 116 -4.76 -0.65 -24.59
C ALA A 116 -4.67 -0.84 -23.05
N LYS A 117 -4.41 0.23 -22.30
CA LYS A 117 -4.32 0.21 -20.84
C LYS A 117 -5.66 0.64 -20.25
N ARG A 118 -6.11 -0.06 -19.21
CA ARG A 118 -7.36 0.23 -18.52
C ARG A 118 -7.21 0.03 -17.02
N VAL A 119 -7.81 0.92 -16.25
CA VAL A 119 -8.05 0.69 -14.82
C VAL A 119 -9.45 1.19 -14.48
N ARG A 120 -10.23 0.34 -13.82
CA ARG A 120 -11.59 0.67 -13.38
C ARG A 120 -11.80 0.25 -11.95
N ILE A 121 -12.67 0.95 -11.24
CA ILE A 121 -13.23 0.51 -9.97
C ILE A 121 -14.74 0.37 -10.12
N GLU A 122 -15.28 -0.75 -9.65
CA GLU A 122 -16.71 -1.05 -9.75
C GLU A 122 -17.33 -1.45 -8.39
N PRO A 123 -18.66 -1.31 -8.23
CA PRO A 123 -19.33 -1.69 -6.99
C PRO A 123 -19.06 -3.16 -6.64
N SER A 124 -18.67 -3.40 -5.40
CA SER A 124 -18.44 -4.74 -4.88
C SER A 124 -18.74 -4.77 -3.38
N PRO A 125 -19.27 -5.87 -2.82
CA PRO A 125 -19.54 -5.96 -1.39
C PRO A 125 -18.24 -5.94 -0.55
N THR A 126 -17.13 -6.43 -1.11
CA THR A 126 -15.83 -6.52 -0.44
C THR A 126 -14.75 -5.79 -1.24
N PRO A 127 -13.68 -5.30 -0.58
CA PRO A 127 -12.51 -4.76 -1.27
C PRO A 127 -11.72 -5.88 -1.96
N LYS A 128 -11.52 -5.76 -3.27
CA LYS A 128 -10.68 -6.66 -4.05
C LYS A 128 -10.01 -5.97 -5.24
N ILE A 129 -8.92 -6.55 -5.70
CA ILE A 129 -8.15 -6.10 -6.85
C ILE A 129 -7.96 -7.28 -7.80
N THR A 130 -8.28 -7.11 -9.08
CA THR A 130 -7.83 -8.01 -10.14
C THR A 130 -6.86 -7.25 -11.02
N TYR A 131 -5.66 -7.78 -11.19
CA TYR A 131 -4.62 -7.18 -12.02
C TYR A 131 -4.20 -8.14 -13.11
N SER A 132 -4.15 -7.66 -14.34
CA SER A 132 -3.65 -8.40 -15.50
C SER A 132 -2.50 -7.65 -16.15
N ILE A 133 -1.37 -8.34 -16.32
CA ILE A 133 -0.19 -7.84 -17.02
C ILE A 133 0.01 -8.62 -18.31
N HIS A 134 0.66 -7.97 -19.28
CA HIS A 134 1.13 -8.63 -20.49
C HIS A 134 2.48 -8.04 -20.86
N TYR A 135 3.49 -8.88 -20.93
CA TYR A 135 4.82 -8.54 -21.42
C TYR A 135 5.22 -9.56 -22.47
N ASP A 136 5.81 -9.10 -23.57
CA ASP A 136 6.35 -9.96 -24.63
C ASP A 136 7.67 -10.58 -24.15
N HIS A 137 7.56 -11.47 -23.18
CA HIS A 137 8.66 -12.16 -22.54
C HIS A 137 8.20 -13.58 -22.16
N PRO A 138 8.94 -14.65 -22.50
CA PRO A 138 8.50 -16.04 -22.28
C PRO A 138 8.10 -16.36 -20.83
N MET A 139 8.75 -15.74 -19.84
CA MET A 139 8.46 -15.97 -18.42
C MET A 139 7.24 -15.22 -17.88
N ILE A 140 6.80 -14.15 -18.57
CA ILE A 140 5.68 -13.34 -18.08
C ILE A 140 4.43 -13.63 -18.91
N GLN A 141 4.49 -13.39 -20.22
CA GLN A 141 3.34 -13.47 -21.11
C GLN A 141 2.14 -12.74 -20.48
N THR A 142 0.93 -13.29 -20.58
CA THR A 142 -0.23 -12.78 -19.85
C THR A 142 -0.33 -13.45 -18.49
N GLN A 143 -0.33 -12.64 -17.42
CA GLN A 143 -0.61 -13.12 -16.07
C GLN A 143 -1.78 -12.34 -15.49
N SER A 144 -2.62 -13.01 -14.71
CA SER A 144 -3.70 -12.37 -13.97
C SER A 144 -3.70 -12.84 -12.52
N TYR A 145 -3.95 -11.94 -11.58
CA TYR A 145 -4.08 -12.25 -10.17
C TYR A 145 -5.26 -11.50 -9.56
N THR A 146 -6.08 -12.19 -8.78
CA THR A 146 -7.14 -11.56 -7.97
C THR A 146 -6.77 -11.64 -6.50
N TYR A 147 -6.62 -10.48 -5.88
CA TYR A 147 -6.34 -10.27 -4.47
C TYR A 147 -7.62 -9.84 -3.76
N ALA A 148 -8.06 -10.62 -2.76
CA ALA A 148 -9.11 -10.23 -1.82
C ALA A 148 -8.45 -9.58 -0.60
N HIS A 149 -8.85 -8.35 -0.28
CA HIS A 149 -8.12 -7.55 0.70
C HIS A 149 -8.39 -8.01 2.15
N SER A 150 -7.28 -8.17 2.89
CA SER A 150 -7.19 -8.21 4.36
C SER A 150 -5.72 -8.04 4.74
N ALA A 151 -5.43 -7.57 5.96
CA ALA A 151 -4.05 -7.48 6.44
C ALA A 151 -3.29 -8.82 6.37
N ALA A 152 -3.93 -9.92 6.79
CA ALA A 152 -3.32 -11.25 6.73
C ALA A 152 -3.05 -11.72 5.29
N ALA A 153 -3.95 -11.43 4.35
CA ALA A 153 -3.73 -11.74 2.94
C ALA A 153 -2.63 -10.85 2.34
N PHE A 154 -2.58 -9.56 2.69
CA PHE A 154 -1.52 -8.66 2.21
C PHE A 154 -0.13 -9.18 2.62
N GLU A 155 0.04 -9.48 3.92
CA GLU A 155 1.29 -9.99 4.49
C GLU A 155 1.72 -11.28 3.78
N ARG A 156 0.82 -12.26 3.63
CA ARG A 156 1.12 -13.58 3.06
C ARG A 156 1.31 -13.57 1.54
N GLU A 157 0.51 -12.82 0.81
CA GLU A 157 0.35 -13.00 -0.63
C GLU A 157 0.97 -11.90 -1.48
N ILE A 158 1.12 -10.68 -0.93
CA ILE A 158 1.51 -9.51 -1.72
C ILE A 158 2.83 -8.93 -1.22
N SER A 159 3.01 -8.82 0.09
CA SER A 159 4.07 -8.00 0.69
C SER A 159 5.48 -8.33 0.19
N ALA A 160 5.78 -9.61 -0.05
CA ALA A 160 7.12 -10.06 -0.44
C ALA A 160 7.40 -9.99 -1.96
N ALA A 161 6.43 -9.56 -2.79
CA ALA A 161 6.60 -9.50 -4.23
C ALA A 161 7.48 -8.32 -4.62
N ARG A 162 8.68 -8.60 -5.15
CA ARG A 162 9.67 -7.58 -5.47
C ARG A 162 9.40 -6.88 -6.79
N THR A 163 9.90 -5.65 -6.88
CA THR A 163 9.98 -4.92 -8.14
C THR A 163 10.86 -5.66 -9.14
N PHE A 164 10.63 -5.38 -10.42
CA PHE A 164 11.28 -6.08 -11.51
C PHE A 164 11.58 -5.16 -12.69
N GLY A 165 12.61 -5.50 -13.45
CA GLY A 165 13.01 -4.78 -14.64
C GLY A 165 13.71 -5.70 -15.64
N PHE A 166 13.71 -5.30 -16.90
CA PHE A 166 14.45 -6.01 -17.93
C PHE A 166 15.90 -5.51 -17.98
N LEU A 167 16.85 -6.43 -18.16
CA LEU A 167 18.29 -6.12 -18.14
C LEU A 167 18.65 -4.97 -19.12
N HIS A 168 18.12 -5.02 -20.35
CA HIS A 168 18.36 -4.00 -21.36
C HIS A 168 17.75 -2.63 -21.00
N GLU A 169 16.66 -2.59 -20.24
CA GLU A 169 16.06 -1.33 -19.76
C GLU A 169 16.86 -0.75 -18.60
N VAL A 170 17.36 -1.59 -17.69
CA VAL A 170 18.18 -1.18 -16.55
C VAL A 170 19.47 -0.49 -17.02
N GLU A 171 20.14 -1.06 -18.03
CA GLU A 171 21.32 -0.46 -18.66
C GLU A 171 21.02 0.93 -19.24
N ALA A 172 19.87 1.08 -19.91
CA ALA A 172 19.42 2.36 -20.44
C ALA A 172 19.12 3.38 -19.33
N LEU A 173 18.52 2.95 -18.21
CA LEU A 173 18.25 3.81 -17.06
C LEU A 173 19.54 4.30 -16.39
N TRP A 174 20.50 3.41 -16.20
CA TRP A 174 21.81 3.77 -15.64
C TRP A 174 22.56 4.77 -16.52
N SER A 175 22.50 4.62 -17.84
CA SER A 175 23.10 5.59 -18.77
C SER A 175 22.52 7.00 -18.64
N ARG A 176 21.28 7.12 -18.16
CA ARG A 176 20.56 8.39 -17.88
C ARG A 176 20.69 8.83 -16.43
N GLY A 177 21.43 8.10 -15.60
CA GLY A 177 21.60 8.37 -14.17
C GLY A 177 20.37 8.06 -13.31
N LEU A 178 19.41 7.28 -13.81
CA LEU A 178 18.25 6.76 -13.07
C LEU A 178 18.56 5.35 -12.52
N GLY A 179 17.79 4.87 -11.55
CA GLY A 179 17.90 3.49 -11.05
C GLY A 179 19.24 3.14 -10.38
N LYS A 180 20.01 4.15 -9.93
CA LYS A 180 21.37 3.97 -9.37
C LYS A 180 21.43 3.08 -8.13
N GLY A 181 20.33 2.94 -7.41
CA GLY A 181 20.22 2.05 -6.25
C GLY A 181 19.79 0.62 -6.59
N GLY A 182 19.41 0.33 -7.85
CA GLY A 182 18.92 -0.98 -8.26
C GLY A 182 20.05 -2.02 -8.32
N ASN A 183 19.80 -3.20 -7.75
CA ASN A 183 20.70 -4.34 -7.78
C ASN A 183 19.90 -5.65 -7.65
N LEU A 184 20.58 -6.81 -7.72
CA LEU A 184 19.92 -8.13 -7.65
C LEU A 184 19.35 -8.46 -6.25
N ASP A 185 19.72 -7.73 -5.20
CA ASP A 185 19.17 -7.93 -3.86
C ASP A 185 17.81 -7.22 -3.71
N ASN A 186 17.57 -6.18 -4.50
CA ASN A 186 16.35 -5.36 -4.42
C ASN A 186 15.49 -5.35 -5.68
N THR A 187 15.89 -6.04 -6.76
CA THR A 187 15.15 -6.04 -8.02
C THR A 187 15.23 -7.43 -8.65
N VAL A 188 14.11 -7.95 -9.12
CA VAL A 188 14.08 -9.12 -10.00
C VAL A 188 14.47 -8.67 -11.41
N VAL A 189 15.60 -9.14 -11.91
CA VAL A 189 16.12 -8.76 -13.22
C VAL A 189 15.87 -9.88 -14.23
N LEU A 190 15.30 -9.53 -15.38
CA LEU A 190 14.99 -10.43 -16.48
C LEU A 190 15.92 -10.18 -17.67
N SER A 191 16.70 -11.19 -18.06
CA SER A 191 17.36 -11.25 -19.37
C SER A 191 16.47 -11.96 -20.38
N GLN A 192 16.91 -12.09 -21.64
CA GLN A 192 16.15 -12.82 -22.66
C GLN A 192 16.02 -14.32 -22.33
N GLU A 193 16.99 -14.85 -21.57
CA GLU A 193 17.09 -16.25 -21.17
C GLU A 193 16.29 -16.54 -19.88
N GLY A 194 15.92 -15.52 -19.11
CA GLY A 194 15.06 -15.66 -17.94
C GLY A 194 15.47 -14.78 -16.74
N VAL A 195 15.15 -15.25 -15.53
CA VAL A 195 15.47 -14.54 -14.28
C VAL A 195 16.97 -14.65 -13.97
N VAL A 196 17.61 -13.51 -13.78
CA VAL A 196 19.05 -13.40 -13.47
C VAL A 196 19.35 -13.69 -11.99
N ASN A 197 18.41 -13.37 -11.09
CA ASN A 197 18.59 -13.59 -9.65
C ASN A 197 18.78 -15.08 -9.34
N GLN A 198 19.90 -15.47 -8.75
CA GLN A 198 20.19 -16.88 -8.40
C GLN A 198 19.17 -17.48 -7.44
N SER A 199 18.58 -16.66 -6.57
CA SER A 199 17.51 -17.07 -5.65
C SER A 199 16.18 -17.39 -6.35
N GLY A 200 16.05 -17.05 -7.64
CA GLY A 200 14.81 -17.14 -8.40
C GLY A 200 13.73 -16.18 -7.88
N LEU A 201 12.48 -16.54 -8.19
CA LEU A 201 11.28 -15.82 -7.77
C LEU A 201 10.80 -16.29 -6.39
N ARG A 202 10.23 -15.37 -5.60
CA ARG A 202 9.56 -15.65 -4.32
C ARG A 202 8.16 -16.22 -4.52
N PHE A 203 7.54 -15.89 -5.66
CA PHE A 203 6.26 -16.43 -6.09
C PHE A 203 6.32 -16.81 -7.56
N PRO A 204 5.64 -17.89 -8.00
CA PRO A 204 5.55 -18.23 -9.44
C PRO A 204 4.99 -17.08 -10.30
N ASN A 205 4.15 -16.24 -9.71
CA ASN A 205 3.51 -15.08 -10.33
C ASN A 205 3.91 -13.76 -9.63
N GLU A 206 5.18 -13.64 -9.23
CA GLU A 206 5.73 -12.47 -8.49
C GLU A 206 5.49 -11.15 -9.23
N PHE A 207 5.61 -11.12 -10.56
CA PHE A 207 5.46 -9.90 -11.37
C PHE A 207 4.07 -9.26 -11.26
N VAL A 208 3.00 -10.05 -11.42
CA VAL A 208 1.63 -9.53 -11.31
C VAL A 208 1.26 -9.21 -9.86
N ARG A 209 1.78 -9.96 -8.88
CA ARG A 209 1.61 -9.64 -7.45
C ARG A 209 2.27 -8.31 -7.09
N HIS A 210 3.44 -8.03 -7.65
CA HIS A 210 4.09 -6.74 -7.46
C HIS A 210 3.27 -5.59 -8.08
N LYS A 211 2.63 -5.79 -9.23
CA LYS A 211 1.73 -4.78 -9.79
C LYS A 211 0.46 -4.55 -8.96
N VAL A 212 -0.01 -5.58 -8.24
CA VAL A 212 -1.03 -5.41 -7.20
C VAL A 212 -0.50 -4.59 -6.03
N LEU A 213 0.74 -4.85 -5.57
CA LEU A 213 1.41 -4.07 -4.51
C LEU A 213 1.49 -2.58 -4.90
N ASP A 214 1.99 -2.27 -6.10
CA ASP A 214 2.06 -0.90 -6.64
C ASP A 214 0.69 -0.22 -6.60
N LEU A 215 -0.35 -0.90 -7.09
CA LEU A 215 -1.70 -0.36 -7.13
C LEU A 215 -2.28 -0.10 -5.74
N ILE A 216 -2.02 -0.97 -4.75
CA ILE A 216 -2.44 -0.73 -3.36
C ILE A 216 -1.78 0.56 -2.83
N GLY A 217 -0.48 0.73 -3.07
CA GLY A 217 0.27 1.92 -2.66
C GLY A 217 -0.23 3.20 -3.31
N ASP A 218 -0.47 3.17 -4.62
CA ASP A 218 -0.97 4.34 -5.35
C ASP A 218 -2.38 4.72 -4.95
N VAL A 219 -3.26 3.74 -4.73
CA VAL A 219 -4.65 3.96 -4.29
C VAL A 219 -4.70 4.50 -2.87
N ALA A 220 -3.69 4.26 -2.03
CA ALA A 220 -3.61 4.85 -0.70
C ALA A 220 -3.59 6.40 -0.73
N LEU A 221 -3.20 7.02 -1.85
CA LEU A 221 -3.29 8.46 -2.07
C LEU A 221 -4.74 9.00 -2.12
N LEU A 222 -5.75 8.12 -2.14
CA LEU A 222 -7.15 8.47 -1.93
C LEU A 222 -7.40 9.00 -0.51
N GLY A 223 -6.57 8.60 0.46
CA GLY A 223 -6.66 9.01 1.87
C GLY A 223 -7.70 8.22 2.69
N PHE A 224 -8.44 7.30 2.06
CA PHE A 224 -9.39 6.41 2.71
C PHE A 224 -9.31 5.02 2.09
N PRO A 225 -9.51 3.94 2.87
CA PRO A 225 -9.73 2.61 2.31
C PRO A 225 -11.01 2.63 1.44
N PHE A 226 -11.03 1.79 0.40
CA PHE A 226 -12.19 1.67 -0.49
C PHE A 226 -12.96 0.38 -0.25
N ILE A 227 -14.24 0.37 -0.64
CA ILE A 227 -15.02 -0.85 -0.78
C ILE A 227 -15.55 -0.89 -2.22
N GLY A 228 -15.02 -1.83 -2.99
CA GLY A 228 -15.24 -1.97 -4.43
C GLY A 228 -14.28 -2.99 -5.02
N HIS A 229 -14.35 -3.17 -6.33
CA HIS A 229 -13.43 -4.04 -7.08
C HIS A 229 -12.64 -3.20 -8.06
N ILE A 230 -11.32 -3.11 -7.87
CA ILE A 230 -10.44 -2.52 -8.87
C ILE A 230 -10.03 -3.60 -9.87
N VAL A 231 -10.23 -3.34 -11.16
CA VAL A 231 -9.76 -4.18 -12.26
C VAL A 231 -8.76 -3.36 -13.08
N ALA A 232 -7.52 -3.84 -13.15
CA ALA A 232 -6.42 -3.19 -13.85
C ALA A 232 -5.85 -4.09 -14.95
N GLU A 233 -5.65 -3.53 -16.14
CA GLU A 233 -5.14 -4.23 -17.31
C GLU A 233 -4.01 -3.39 -17.93
N ARG A 234 -2.79 -3.95 -17.92
CA ARG A 234 -1.58 -3.29 -18.47
C ARG A 234 -1.35 -1.87 -17.94
N SER A 235 -1.77 -1.63 -16.70
CA SER A 235 -1.74 -0.32 -16.05
C SER A 235 -0.38 -0.05 -15.37
N GLY A 236 -0.21 1.15 -14.81
CA GLY A 236 0.93 1.55 -13.99
C GLY A 236 0.61 2.82 -13.19
N HIS A 237 1.59 3.37 -12.45
CA HIS A 237 1.40 4.47 -11.51
C HIS A 237 0.61 5.67 -12.04
N ALA A 238 0.88 6.10 -13.27
CA ALA A 238 0.15 7.21 -13.91
C ALA A 238 -1.36 6.94 -14.04
N MET A 239 -1.73 5.71 -14.42
CA MET A 239 -3.14 5.29 -14.55
C MET A 239 -3.77 5.06 -13.17
N HIS A 240 -3.03 4.47 -12.22
CA HIS A 240 -3.53 4.25 -10.85
C HIS A 240 -3.91 5.57 -10.18
N THR A 241 -2.99 6.54 -10.22
CA THR A 241 -3.23 7.86 -9.63
C THR A 241 -4.30 8.66 -10.39
N LYS A 242 -4.38 8.51 -11.72
CA LYS A 242 -5.49 9.08 -12.50
C LYS A 242 -6.85 8.47 -12.11
N LEU A 243 -6.90 7.18 -11.74
CA LEU A 243 -8.12 6.60 -11.18
C LEU A 243 -8.49 7.26 -9.84
N VAL A 244 -7.52 7.48 -8.95
CA VAL A 244 -7.76 8.18 -7.68
C VAL A 244 -8.28 9.60 -7.91
N GLU A 245 -7.70 10.34 -8.85
CA GLU A 245 -8.19 11.66 -9.28
C GLU A 245 -9.65 11.58 -9.76
N GLN A 246 -10.00 10.58 -10.58
CA GLN A 246 -11.37 10.39 -11.07
C GLN A 246 -12.36 10.01 -9.98
N ILE A 247 -11.95 9.18 -9.00
CA ILE A 247 -12.77 8.86 -7.82
C ILE A 247 -13.10 10.15 -7.08
N LEU A 248 -12.11 10.99 -6.78
CA LEU A 248 -12.33 12.24 -6.06
C LEU A 248 -13.18 13.26 -6.82
N ALA A 249 -13.12 13.26 -8.15
CA ALA A 249 -13.90 14.15 -9.01
C ALA A 249 -15.37 13.71 -9.15
N GLN A 250 -15.64 12.40 -9.22
CA GLN A 250 -16.98 11.84 -9.47
C GLN A 250 -17.68 11.48 -8.15
N ARG A 251 -18.00 12.51 -7.36
CA ARG A 251 -18.56 12.40 -6.00
C ARG A 251 -19.93 11.73 -5.91
N ASP A 252 -20.67 11.67 -7.01
CA ASP A 252 -21.98 11.02 -7.14
C ASP A 252 -21.89 9.48 -7.25
N LYS A 253 -20.70 8.95 -7.52
CA LYS A 253 -20.47 7.51 -7.77
C LYS A 253 -19.94 6.73 -6.57
N TRP A 254 -19.87 7.38 -5.43
CA TRP A 254 -19.46 6.75 -4.18
C TRP A 254 -20.06 7.47 -2.97
N VAL A 255 -20.08 6.78 -1.84
CA VAL A 255 -20.50 7.32 -0.56
C VAL A 255 -19.44 7.04 0.50
N LEU A 256 -19.28 7.95 1.45
CA LEU A 256 -18.46 7.69 2.64
C LEU A 256 -19.30 6.91 3.63
N ILE A 257 -18.89 5.69 3.96
CA ILE A 257 -19.50 4.91 5.05
C ILE A 257 -18.53 4.81 6.20
N THR A 258 -19.03 4.71 7.42
CA THR A 258 -18.23 4.56 8.63
C THR A 258 -18.58 3.23 9.26
N ALA A 259 -17.57 2.41 9.59
CA ALA A 259 -17.82 1.11 10.20
C ALA A 259 -18.64 1.27 11.50
N GLU A 260 -19.67 0.45 11.66
CA GLU A 260 -20.33 0.31 12.95
C GLU A 260 -19.35 -0.36 13.93
N SER A 261 -19.27 0.16 15.15
CA SER A 261 -18.52 -0.50 16.22
C SER A 261 -19.10 -1.89 16.44
N ALA A 262 -18.26 -2.93 16.40
CA ALA A 262 -18.58 -4.14 17.14
C ALA A 262 -18.83 -3.73 18.60
N PRO A 263 -19.89 -4.25 19.26
CA PRO A 263 -20.09 -3.97 20.67
C PRO A 263 -18.81 -4.39 21.39
N VAL A 264 -18.20 -3.43 22.10
CA VAL A 264 -17.14 -3.72 23.06
C VAL A 264 -17.71 -4.81 23.96
N ALA A 265 -17.13 -6.01 23.93
CA ALA A 265 -17.47 -7.04 24.89
C ALA A 265 -17.28 -6.38 26.26
N GLN A 266 -18.39 -6.13 26.96
CA GLN A 266 -18.33 -5.66 28.33
C GLN A 266 -17.45 -6.68 29.05
N GLU A 267 -16.31 -6.22 29.56
CA GLU A 267 -15.52 -7.00 30.49
C GLU A 267 -16.49 -7.52 31.54
N SER A 268 -16.75 -8.83 31.49
CA SER A 268 -17.45 -9.51 32.55
C SER A 268 -16.62 -9.29 33.79
N ARG A 269 -17.04 -8.33 34.63
CA ARG A 269 -16.53 -8.21 36.00
C ARG A 269 -16.53 -9.62 36.58
N PRO A 270 -15.40 -10.13 37.10
CA PRO A 270 -15.45 -11.38 37.83
C PRO A 270 -16.47 -11.19 38.95
N SER A 271 -17.54 -11.98 38.91
CA SER A 271 -18.49 -12.06 39.99
C SER A 271 -17.69 -12.37 41.25
N LEU A 272 -17.58 -11.40 42.16
CA LEU A 272 -17.13 -11.68 43.51
C LEU A 272 -18.08 -12.74 44.05
N GLY A 273 -17.59 -13.97 44.10
CA GLY A 273 -18.28 -15.06 44.74
C GLY A 273 -18.64 -14.63 46.16
N LEU A 274 -19.90 -14.85 46.52
CA LEU A 274 -20.41 -14.76 47.88
C LEU A 274 -19.40 -15.43 48.83
N LEU A 275 -18.67 -14.61 49.59
CA LEU A 275 -17.93 -15.05 50.77
C LEU A 275 -18.97 -15.67 51.71
N ARG A 276 -18.93 -17.00 51.85
CA ARG A 276 -19.64 -17.70 52.91
C ARG A 276 -18.90 -17.44 54.23
N PRO A 277 -19.57 -17.03 55.31
CA PRO A 277 -18.95 -16.98 56.62
C PRO A 277 -18.63 -18.41 57.09
N ALA A 278 -17.43 -18.61 57.63
CA ALA A 278 -17.01 -19.85 58.26
C ALA A 278 -17.87 -20.14 59.51
N PRO A 279 -18.23 -21.40 59.80
CA PRO A 279 -18.96 -21.74 61.01
C PRO A 279 -18.06 -21.57 62.25
N SER A 280 -18.60 -20.92 63.28
CA SER A 280 -18.00 -20.85 64.60
C SER A 280 -17.88 -22.26 65.20
N LEU A 281 -16.67 -22.65 65.55
CA LEU A 281 -16.43 -23.77 66.46
C LEU A 281 -16.99 -23.40 67.84
N ALA A 282 -17.90 -24.22 68.34
CA ALA A 282 -18.28 -24.23 69.74
C ALA A 282 -17.55 -25.39 70.43
N ILE A 283 -16.88 -25.03 71.54
CA ILE A 283 -16.13 -25.85 72.52
C ILE A 283 -14.73 -26.25 72.08
#